data_AF-A0A520QDA1-F1
#
_entry.id   AF-A0A520QDA1-F1
#
_cell.length_a   1.000
_cell.length_b   1.000
_cell.length_c   1.000
_cell.angle_alpha   90.00
_cell.angle_beta   90.00
_cell.angle_gamma   90.00
#
_symmetry.space_group_name_H-M   'P 1'
#
loop_
_entity.id
_entity.type
_entity.pdbx_description
1 polymer ?
#
loop_
_entity_poly.entity_id
_entity_poly.type
_entity_poly.pdbx_seq_one_letter_code
_entity_poly.pdbx_strand_id
1 'polypeptide(L)'
;MSQSLQISAGTRVRVTQQLPRGAETAWSTTTEGVVLRARQAETGSWFAHSRNDRLWLDRLEIQKDDGEITTLNLDQFSVVQTLENAG
;
A
#
# COMPACT_ATOMS: atom_id res chain seq x y z
N MET A 1 -1.96 -14.27 6.69
CA MET A 1 -0.80 -14.60 5.85
C MET A 1 -0.30 -13.30 5.27
N SER A 2 0.76 -12.71 5.84
CA SER A 2 1.31 -11.44 5.36
C SER A 2 2.16 -11.74 4.14
N GLN A 3 1.67 -11.39 2.95
CA GLN A 3 2.43 -11.53 1.72
C GLN A 3 3.44 -10.39 1.70
N SER A 4 4.71 -10.67 1.97
CA SER A 4 5.77 -9.67 1.90
C SER A 4 5.75 -9.01 0.52
N LEU A 5 5.50 -7.70 0.46
CA LEU A 5 5.47 -6.96 -0.79
C LEU A 5 6.87 -6.89 -1.41
N GLN A 6 7.12 -7.72 -2.43
CA GLN A 6 8.38 -7.75 -3.16
C GLN A 6 8.33 -6.82 -4.38
N ILE A 7 8.33 -5.51 -4.14
CA ILE A 7 8.43 -4.50 -5.20
C ILE A 7 9.72 -3.71 -5.00
N SER A 8 10.53 -3.64 -6.06
CA SER A 8 11.81 -2.95 -6.06
C SER A 8 11.64 -1.43 -6.09
N ALA A 9 12.59 -0.73 -5.47
CA ALA A 9 12.69 0.71 -5.65
C ALA A 9 12.94 1.05 -7.14
N GLY A 10 12.39 2.17 -7.60
CA GLY A 10 12.41 2.58 -9.00
C GLY A 10 11.27 2.01 -9.86
N THR A 11 10.50 1.04 -9.35
CA THR A 11 9.35 0.49 -10.08
C THR A 11 8.19 1.50 -10.11
N ARG A 12 7.64 1.78 -11.28
CA ARG A 12 6.40 2.56 -11.42
C ARG A 12 5.22 1.67 -11.05
N VAL A 13 4.32 2.17 -10.21
CA VAL A 13 3.15 1.42 -9.73
C VAL A 13 1.87 2.25 -9.79
N ARG A 14 0.75 1.54 -9.89
CA ARG A 14 -0.59 2.01 -9.57
C ARG A 14 -1.10 1.23 -8.36
N VAL A 15 -1.45 1.94 -7.30
CA VAL A 15 -2.06 1.38 -6.09
C VAL A 15 -3.53 1.75 -6.10
N THR A 16 -4.40 0.75 -6.03
CA THR A 16 -5.85 0.93 -5.87
C THR A 16 -6.24 0.46 -4.47
N GLN A 17 -6.82 1.34 -3.65
CA GLN A 17 -7.33 1.00 -2.34
C GLN A 17 -8.85 1.09 -2.33
N GLN A 18 -9.50 0.04 -1.83
CA GLN A 18 -10.96 -0.05 -1.79
C GLN A 18 -11.47 0.02 -0.35
N LEU A 19 -12.40 0.93 -0.08
CA LEU A 19 -13.22 0.91 1.12
C LEU A 19 -14.56 0.22 0.82
N PRO A 20 -14.83 -0.94 1.43
CA PRO A 20 -16.14 -1.58 1.31
C PRO A 20 -17.23 -0.67 1.91
N ARG A 21 -18.32 -0.43 1.15
CA ARG A 21 -19.55 0.20 1.64
C ARG A 21 -20.72 -0.77 1.46
N GLY A 22 -20.98 -1.58 2.49
CA GLY A 22 -22.07 -2.56 2.43
C GLY A 22 -21.86 -3.59 1.32
N ALA A 23 -22.94 -4.27 0.92
CA ALA A 23 -22.88 -5.40 0.00
C ALA A 23 -22.65 -5.04 -1.47
N GLU A 24 -22.94 -3.80 -1.90
CA GLU A 24 -23.11 -3.49 -3.33
C GLU A 24 -22.19 -2.40 -3.88
N THR A 25 -21.52 -1.59 -3.04
CA THR A 25 -20.68 -0.49 -3.53
C THR A 25 -19.36 -0.41 -2.77
N ALA A 26 -18.23 -0.37 -3.47
CA ALA A 26 -16.93 -0.06 -2.90
C ALA A 26 -16.46 1.33 -3.36
N TRP A 27 -15.94 2.13 -2.45
CA TRP A 27 -15.23 3.35 -2.82
C TRP A 27 -13.79 3.01 -3.13
N SER A 28 -13.32 3.36 -4.33
CA SER A 28 -11.96 3.07 -4.76
C SER A 28 -11.18 4.37 -4.91
N THR A 29 -9.94 4.38 -4.44
CA THR A 29 -8.98 5.48 -4.66
C THR A 29 -7.74 4.91 -5.32
N THR A 30 -7.24 5.60 -6.34
CA THR A 30 -6.06 5.20 -7.08
C THR A 30 -4.94 6.20 -6.83
N THR A 31 -3.73 5.71 -6.60
CA THR A 31 -2.52 6.52 -6.44
C THR A 31 -1.40 5.91 -7.26
N GLU A 32 -0.73 6.73 -8.07
CA GLU A 32 0.36 6.30 -8.93
C GLU A 32 1.66 7.01 -8.56
N GLY A 33 2.78 6.31 -8.73
CA GLY A 33 4.09 6.86 -8.42
C GLY A 33 5.21 5.85 -8.63
N VAL A 34 6.43 6.32 -8.43
CA VAL A 34 7.64 5.49 -8.44
C VAL A 34 7.92 5.03 -7.02
N VAL A 35 8.15 3.73 -6.83
CA VAL A 35 8.49 3.16 -5.52
C VAL A 35 9.82 3.69 -5.04
N LEU A 36 9.82 4.30 -3.86
CA LEU A 36 11.04 4.64 -3.12
C LEU A 36 11.41 3.50 -2.17
N ARG A 37 10.42 2.90 -1.50
CA ARG A 37 10.65 1.87 -0.49
C ARG A 37 9.41 0.98 -0.26
N ALA A 38 9.62 -0.33 -0.17
CA ALA A 38 8.63 -1.30 0.30
C ALA A 38 9.14 -1.98 1.58
N ARG A 39 8.33 -2.02 2.66
CA ARG A 39 8.70 -2.72 3.91
C ARG A 39 7.48 -3.08 4.75
N GLN A 40 7.64 -4.05 5.63
CA GLN A 40 6.77 -4.16 6.80
C GLN A 40 7.22 -3.17 7.87
N ALA A 41 6.25 -2.49 8.47
CA ALA A 41 6.48 -1.58 9.57
C ALA A 41 5.35 -1.69 10.59
N GLU A 42 5.72 -1.49 11.85
CA GLU A 42 4.75 -1.51 12.94
C GLU A 42 3.82 -0.33 12.83
N THR A 43 2.57 -0.56 13.24
CA THR A 43 1.62 0.51 13.47
C THR A 43 1.59 0.81 14.96
N GLY A 44 1.79 2.07 15.33
CA GLY A 44 1.61 2.56 16.70
C GLY A 44 0.12 2.77 17.04
N SER A 45 -0.78 1.94 16.52
CA SER A 45 -2.21 2.08 16.76
C SER A 45 -2.54 1.63 18.18
N TRP A 46 -3.17 2.51 18.96
CA TRP A 46 -3.70 2.22 20.30
C TRP A 46 -4.75 1.10 20.32
N PHE A 47 -5.28 0.68 19.17
CA PHE A 47 -6.39 -0.27 19.05
C PHE A 47 -5.97 -1.63 18.43
N ALA A 48 -4.68 -1.94 18.37
CA ALA A 48 -4.19 -3.16 17.74
C ALA A 48 -3.99 -4.31 18.75
N HIS A 49 -5.09 -4.90 19.24
CA HIS A 49 -5.03 -6.14 20.04
C HIS A 49 -4.58 -7.32 19.16
N SER A 50 -3.28 -7.56 19.11
CA SER A 50 -2.69 -8.80 18.60
C SER A 50 -1.88 -9.49 19.69
N ARG A 51 -1.55 -10.77 19.50
CA ARG A 51 -0.69 -11.53 20.43
C ARG A 51 0.67 -10.81 20.51
N ASN A 52 0.92 -10.10 21.61
CA ASN A 52 2.03 -9.17 21.89
C ASN A 52 1.86 -7.70 21.41
N ASP A 53 0.64 -7.21 21.17
CA ASP A 53 0.28 -5.79 20.94
C ASP A 53 1.01 -5.08 19.77
N ARG A 54 1.58 -5.84 18.83
CA ARG A 54 2.32 -5.28 17.67
C ARG A 54 1.67 -5.71 16.36
N LEU A 55 1.02 -4.76 15.68
CA LEU A 55 0.47 -4.96 14.33
C LEU A 55 1.47 -4.46 13.29
N TRP A 56 1.91 -5.39 12.43
CA TRP A 56 2.79 -5.12 11.29
C TRP A 56 1.95 -4.96 10.03
N LEU A 57 2.15 -3.87 9.30
CA LEU A 57 1.54 -3.64 7.99
C LEU A 57 2.61 -3.50 6.92
N ASP A 58 2.30 -3.98 5.72
CA ASP A 58 3.06 -3.65 4.54
C ASP A 58 2.86 -2.15 4.22
N ARG A 59 3.97 -1.42 4.05
CA ARG A 59 3.97 -0.01 3.67
C ARG A 59 4.74 0.18 2.39
N LEU A 60 4.16 0.98 1.51
CA LEU A 60 4.76 1.40 0.25
C LEU A 60 4.95 2.92 0.26
N GLU A 61 6.20 3.35 0.17
CA GLU A 61 6.56 4.75 -0.04
C GLU A 61 6.78 4.97 -1.53
N ILE A 62 6.03 5.92 -2.10
CA ILE A 62 6.09 6.29 -3.51
C ILE A 62 6.34 7.78 -3.67
N GLN A 63 6.98 8.15 -4.76
CA GLN A 63 7.00 9.52 -5.27
C GLN A 63 5.99 9.66 -6.42
N LYS A 64 5.03 10.55 -6.27
CA LYS A 64 4.02 10.90 -7.28
C LYS A 64 4.65 11.76 -8.39
N ASP A 65 3.93 11.97 -9.48
CA ASP A 65 4.41 12.75 -10.64
C ASP A 65 4.66 14.22 -10.33
N ASP A 66 3.95 14.78 -9.36
CA ASP A 66 4.13 16.15 -8.84
C ASP A 66 5.32 16.26 -7.87
N GLY A 67 6.04 15.16 -7.61
CA GLY A 67 7.16 15.10 -6.69
C GLY A 67 6.76 14.86 -5.24
N GLU A 68 5.47 14.81 -4.90
CA GLU A 68 4.98 14.48 -3.56
C GLU A 68 5.43 13.07 -3.16
N ILE A 69 5.92 12.93 -1.93
CA ILE A 69 6.25 11.62 -1.33
C ILE A 69 5.08 11.19 -0.45
N THR A 70 4.48 10.05 -0.80
CA THR A 70 3.31 9.50 -0.11
C THR A 70 3.66 8.12 0.45
N THR A 71 3.28 7.87 1.72
CA THR A 71 3.34 6.53 2.33
C THR A 71 1.94 5.91 2.36
N LEU A 72 1.78 4.77 1.69
CA LEU A 72 0.54 3.99 1.65
C LEU A 72 0.66 2.79 2.59
N ASN A 73 -0.30 2.64 3.50
CA ASN A 73 -0.46 1.41 4.27
C ASN A 73 -1.30 0.44 3.45
N LEU A 74 -0.78 -0.76 3.22
CA LEU A 74 -1.45 -1.78 2.44
C LEU A 74 -2.18 -2.77 3.35
N ASP A 75 -3.35 -3.19 2.88
CA ASP A 75 -4.20 -4.18 3.52
C ASP A 75 -4.81 -5.14 2.48
N GLN A 76 -5.73 -6.00 2.91
CA GLN A 76 -6.41 -6.96 2.04
C GLN A 76 -7.26 -6.33 0.91
N PHE A 77 -7.57 -5.03 0.99
CA PHE A 77 -8.33 -4.29 -0.03
C PHE A 77 -7.44 -3.37 -0.87
N SER A 78 -6.12 -3.57 -0.78
CA SER A 78 -5.12 -2.83 -1.53
C SER A 78 -4.57 -3.70 -2.66
N VAL A 79 -4.66 -3.21 -3.89
CA VAL A 79 -4.10 -3.87 -5.07
C VAL A 79 -2.97 -3.01 -5.62
N VAL A 80 -1.77 -3.57 -5.71
CA VAL A 80 -0.61 -2.91 -6.31
C VAL A 80 -0.34 -3.52 -7.68
N GLN A 81 -0.35 -2.69 -8.71
CA GLN A 81 -0.06 -3.07 -10.09
C GLN A 81 1.25 -2.41 -10.51
N THR A 82 2.21 -3.19 -11.00
CA THR A 82 3.40 -2.65 -11.67
C THR A 82 3.01 -2.14 -13.04
N LEU A 83 3.32 -0.89 -13.33
CA LEU A 83 3.18 -0.32 -14.65
C LEU A 83 4.53 -0.58 -15.35
N GLU A 84 4.66 -1.72 -16.01
CA GLU A 84 5.81 -1.96 -16.87
C GLU A 84 5.83 -0.86 -17.93
N ASN A 85 6.97 -0.20 -18.09
CA ASN A 85 7.18 0.59 -19.29
C ASN A 85 7.10 -0.39 -20.46
N ALA A 86 6.04 -0.30 -21.26
CA ALA A 86 6.03 -0.90 -22.58
C ALA A 86 7.29 -0.37 -23.29
N GLY A 87 8.28 -1.24 -23.46
CA GLY A 87 9.49 -0.96 -24.22
C GLY A 87 9.18 -0.68 -25.68
#